data_AF-A0A9D2ED96-F1
#
_entry.id   AF-A0A9D2ED96-F1
#
_cell.length_a   1.000
_cell.length_b   1.000
_cell.length_c   1.000
_cell.angle_alpha   90.00
_cell.angle_beta   90.00
_cell.angle_gamma   90.00
#
_symmetry.space_group_name_H-M   'P 1'
#
loop_
_entity.id
_entity.type
_entity.pdbx_description
1 polymer ?
#
loop_
_entity_poly.entity_id
_entity_poly.type
_entity_poly.pdbx_seq_one_letter_code
_entity_poly.pdbx_strand_id
1 'polypeptide(L)' 'MRKRRPMLALFGALLFWVGLAATVLFAAAVIYLVATGSSADWIIFAFTVPPVVIGWLMVRRSGVPFGDAINL' A
#
# COMPACT_ATOMS: atom_id res chain seq x y z
N MET A 1 -17.72 -1.52 -23.22
CA MET A 1 -16.75 -0.48 -22.76
C MET A 1 -16.76 -0.46 -21.23
N ARG A 2 -15.62 -0.72 -20.56
CA ARG A 2 -15.56 -0.72 -19.09
C ARG A 2 -15.65 0.74 -18.61
N LYS A 3 -16.68 1.09 -17.83
CA LYS A 3 -16.87 2.46 -17.32
C LYS A 3 -15.67 2.81 -16.42
N ARG A 4 -14.86 3.81 -16.82
CA ARG A 4 -13.71 4.27 -16.02
C ARG A 4 -14.21 4.80 -14.68
N ARG A 5 -13.58 4.40 -13.58
CA ARG A 5 -13.92 4.83 -12.21
C ARG A 5 -12.76 5.64 -11.62
N PRO A 6 -12.60 6.91 -12.00
CA PRO A 6 -11.44 7.73 -11.61
C PRO A 6 -11.28 7.83 -10.08
N MET A 7 -12.35 8.14 -9.35
CA MET A 7 -12.31 8.22 -7.88
C MET A 7 -11.83 6.91 -7.23
N LEU A 8 -12.24 5.74 -7.76
CA LEU A 8 -11.78 4.45 -7.26
C LEU A 8 -10.28 4.24 -7.51
N ALA A 9 -9.76 4.74 -8.64
CA ALA A 9 -8.34 4.71 -8.96
C ALA A 9 -7.54 5.58 -7.97
N LEU A 10 -8.01 6.80 -7.70
CA LEU A 10 -7.37 7.72 -6.75
C LEU A 10 -7.31 7.12 -5.34
N PHE A 11 -8.45 6.67 -4.81
CA PHE A 11 -8.48 6.03 -3.48
C PHE A 11 -7.61 4.77 -3.43
N GLY A 12 -7.63 3.96 -4.50
CA GLY A 12 -6.78 2.78 -4.59
C GLY A 12 -5.29 3.11 -4.59
N ALA A 13 -4.89 4.14 -5.35
CA ALA A 13 -3.51 4.58 -5.40
C ALA A 13 -3.05 5.16 -4.07
N LEU A 14 -3.84 6.03 -3.44
CA LEU A 14 -3.53 6.58 -2.12
C LEU A 14 -3.36 5.47 -1.08
N LEU A 15 -4.30 4.52 -1.03
CA LEU A 15 -4.23 3.39 -0.11
C LEU A 15 -3.00 2.51 -0.37
N PHE A 16 -2.66 2.28 -1.65
CA PHE A 16 -1.47 1.54 -2.04
C PHE A 16 -0.18 2.22 -1.56
N TRP A 17 -0.03 3.51 -1.84
CA TRP A 17 1.20 4.23 -1.52
C TRP A 17 1.39 4.44 -0.03
N VAL A 18 0.32 4.74 0.70
CA VAL A 18 0.36 4.83 2.17
C VAL A 18 0.70 3.47 2.78
N GLY A 19 0.06 2.39 2.31
CA GLY A 19 0.39 1.04 2.72
C GLY A 19 1.86 0.69 2.46
N LEU A 20 2.36 1.03 1.28
CA LEU A 20 3.73 0.70 0.87
C LEU A 20 4.74 1.47 1.72
N ALA A 21 4.51 2.76 1.96
CA ALA A 21 5.31 3.56 2.86
C ALA A 21 5.33 2.96 4.28
N ALA A 22 4.18 2.56 4.80
CA ALA A 22 4.09 1.92 6.12
C ALA A 22 4.84 0.58 6.17
N THR A 23 4.73 -0.26 5.13
CA THR A 23 5.48 -1.54 5.06
C THR A 23 6.98 -1.31 4.97
N VAL A 24 7.44 -0.31 4.22
CA VAL A 24 8.87 0.05 4.13
C VAL A 24 9.39 0.57 5.47
N LEU A 25 8.62 1.43 6.16
CA LEU A 25 8.96 1.92 7.49
C LEU A 25 9.02 0.78 8.51
N PHE A 26 8.07 -0.16 8.45
CA PHE A 26 8.10 -1.35 9.30
C PHE A 26 9.36 -2.19 9.02
N ALA A 27 9.71 -2.43 7.75
CA ALA A 27 10.93 -3.16 7.42
C ALA A 27 12.19 -2.47 7.98
N ALA A 28 12.28 -1.15 7.86
CA ALA A 28 13.38 -0.39 8.46
C ALA A 28 13.42 -0.51 9.99
N ALA A 29 12.26 -0.45 10.66
CA ALA A 29 12.14 -0.63 12.10
C ALA A 29 12.54 -2.05 12.54
N VAL A 30 12.16 -3.08 11.79
CA VAL A 30 12.57 -4.48 12.04
C VAL A 30 14.08 -4.62 11.96
N ILE A 31 14.71 -4.06 10.92
CA ILE A 31 16.18 -4.09 10.76
C ILE A 31 16.85 -3.45 11.97
N TYR A 32 16.35 -2.29 12.41
CA TYR A 32 16.85 -1.61 13.60
C TYR A 32 16.71 -2.45 14.87
N LEU A 33 15.51 -3.01 15.12
CA LEU A 33 15.24 -3.82 16.31
C LEU A 33 16.11 -5.08 16.36
N VAL A 34 16.29 -5.76 15.23
CA VAL A 34 17.17 -6.93 15.12
C VAL A 34 18.62 -6.54 15.41
N ALA A 35 19.08 -5.39 14.90
CA ALA A 35 20.42 -4.89 15.17
C ALA A 35 20.65 -4.53 16.66
N THR A 36 19.61 -4.12 17.38
CA THR A 36 19.66 -3.82 18.82
C THR A 36 19.32 -5.01 19.72
N GLY A 37 19.14 -6.21 19.16
CA GLY A 37 18.82 -7.42 19.91
C GLY A 37 17.39 -7.46 20.48
N SER A 38 16.49 -6.63 19.96
CA SER A 38 15.08 -6.60 20.33
C SER A 38 14.23 -7.38 19.33
N SER A 39 13.06 -7.87 19.76
CA SER A 39 12.10 -8.54 18.89
C SER A 39 11.19 -7.53 18.19
N ALA A 40 10.88 -7.81 16.92
CA ALA A 40 9.86 -7.07 16.19
C ALA A 40 8.47 -7.68 16.40
N ASP A 41 7.45 -6.84 16.57
CA ASP A 41 6.07 -7.31 16.59
C ASP A 41 5.55 -7.48 15.16
N TRP A 42 5.57 -8.73 14.70
CA TRP A 42 5.13 -9.13 13.37
C TRP A 42 3.63 -8.92 13.14
N ILE A 43 2.83 -8.67 14.19
CA ILE A 43 1.42 -8.32 14.01
C ILE A 43 1.28 -7.02 13.22
N ILE A 44 2.22 -6.09 13.37
CA ILE A 44 2.24 -4.81 12.66
C ILE A 44 2.41 -5.03 11.16
N PHE A 45 3.19 -6.03 10.75
CA PHE A 45 3.32 -6.40 9.34
C PHE A 45 1.97 -6.75 8.72
N ALA A 46 1.14 -7.51 9.45
CA ALA A 46 -0.20 -7.89 9.01
C ALA A 46 -1.15 -6.70 8.85
N PHE A 47 -0.84 -5.52 9.41
CA PHE A 47 -1.62 -4.30 9.20
C PHE A 47 -1.08 -3.41 8.07
N THR A 48 0.22 -3.47 7.78
CA THR A 48 0.82 -2.63 6.72
C THR A 48 0.63 -3.22 5.32
N VAL A 49 0.62 -4.55 5.19
CA VAL A 49 0.50 -5.25 3.89
C VAL A 49 -0.90 -5.19 3.27
N PRO A 50 -2.02 -5.39 4.00
CA PRO A 50 -3.34 -5.40 3.39
C PRO A 50 -3.71 -4.10 2.66
N PRO A 51 -3.42 -2.89 3.18
CA PRO A 51 -3.62 -1.64 2.45
C PRO A 51 -2.96 -1.63 1.07
N VAL A 52 -1.74 -2.16 0.94
CA VAL A 52 -1.04 -2.28 -0.35
C VAL A 52 -1.85 -3.15 -1.32
N VAL A 53 -2.23 -4.34 -0.87
CA VAL A 53 -2.96 -5.31 -1.70
C VAL A 53 -4.33 -4.78 -2.10
N ILE A 54 -5.07 -4.21 -1.15
CA ILE A 54 -6.40 -3.65 -1.38
C ILE A 54 -6.31 -2.45 -2.34
N GLY A 55 -5.37 -1.54 -2.11
CA GLY A 55 -5.15 -0.37 -2.96
C GLY A 55 -4.83 -0.77 -4.41
N TRP A 56 -3.93 -1.74 -4.59
CA TRP A 56 -3.61 -2.31 -5.90
C TRP A 56 -4.83 -2.95 -6.59
N LEU A 57 -5.64 -3.72 -5.85
CA LEU A 57 -6.87 -4.31 -6.39
C LEU A 57 -7.89 -3.24 -6.80
N MET A 58 -8.01 -2.16 -6.03
CA MET A 58 -8.90 -1.04 -6.35
C MET A 58 -8.48 -0.35 -7.66
N VAL A 59 -7.18 -0.06 -7.84
CA VAL A 59 -6.67 0.53 -9.09
C VAL A 59 -6.88 -0.43 -10.26
N ARG A 60 -6.56 -1.72 -10.12
CA ARG A 60 -6.79 -2.72 -11.18
C ARG A 60 -8.26 -2.84 -11.58
N ARG A 61 -9.19 -2.69 -10.63
CA ARG A 61 -10.64 -2.75 -10.89
C ARG A 61 -11.21 -1.43 -11.43
N SER A 62 -10.48 -0.31 -11.30
CA SER A 62 -10.93 1.02 -11.74
C SER A 62 -10.93 1.22 -13.27
N GLY A 63 -10.11 0.44 -13.99
CA GLY A 63 -9.92 0.59 -15.44
C GLY A 63 -9.06 1.79 -15.85
N VAL A 64 -8.38 2.44 -14.90
CA VAL A 64 -7.42 3.53 -15.11
C VAL A 64 -5.98 2.97 -14.99
N PRO A 65 -5.03 3.36 -15.86
CA PRO A 65 -3.62 3.00 -15.69
C PRO A 65 -3.09 3.44 -14.32
N PHE A 66 -2.21 2.64 -13.72
CA PHE A 66 -1.74 2.91 -12.37
C PHE A 66 -0.97 4.23 -12.26
N GLY A 67 -0.19 4.59 -13.29
CA GLY A 67 0.53 5.87 -13.34
C GLY A 67 -0.40 7.09 -13.44
N ASP A 68 -1.62 6.92 -13.96
CA ASP A 68 -2.60 7.99 -14.10
C ASP A 68 -3.53 8.09 -12.87
N ALA A 69 -3.47 7.12 -11.95
CA ALA A 69 -4.40 7.03 -10.84
C ALA A 69 -4.26 8.18 -9.82
N ILE A 70 -3.09 8.83 -9.74
CA ILE A 70 -2.85 10.01 -8.90
C ILE A 70 -3.04 11.33 -9.66
N ASN A 71 -2.87 11.31 -10.98
CA ASN A 71 -2.88 12.51 -11.83
C ASN A 71 -4.30 12.88 -12.30
N LEU A 72 -5.31 12.63 -11.46
CA LEU A 72 -6.72 12.82 -11.79
C LEU A 72 -7.20 14.26 -11.73
#